data_AF-A0A4R5Q519-F1
#
_entry.id   AF-A0A4R5Q519-F1
#
_cell.length_a   1.000
_cell.length_b   1.000
_cell.length_c   1.000
_cell.angle_alpha   90.00
_cell.angle_beta   90.00
_cell.angle_gamma   90.00
#
_symmetry.space_group_name_H-M   'P 1'
#
loop_
_entity.id
_entity.type
_entity.pdbx_description
1 polymer ?
#
loop_
_entity_poly.entity_id
_entity_poly.type
_entity_poly.pdbx_seq_one_letter_code
_entity_poly.pdbx_strand_id
1 'polypeptide(L)'
;MSEDEARRPPVRVDQMTFDRLIRIADRLGRVQAGNAAADQAIYQALNRSGPVLAYTVAEDAAQSLLPAGFELLPATYAGGAVYAACRRSGTDGKLPQPHHGQWGTTLPLAICGVCLRVHEGLDQDRRSARTSRALF
;
A
#
# COMPACT_ATOMS: atom_id res chain seq x y z
N MET A 1 30.20 -31.00 -3.48
CA MET A 1 29.63 -29.80 -4.12
C MET A 1 28.18 -30.12 -4.41
N SER A 2 27.27 -29.61 -3.59
CA SER A 2 25.85 -30.00 -3.57
C SER A 2 25.08 -29.40 -4.74
N GLU A 3 24.35 -30.25 -5.47
CA GLU A 3 23.54 -29.93 -6.66
C GLU A 3 22.16 -29.31 -6.33
N ASP A 4 22.06 -28.50 -5.27
CA ASP A 4 20.75 -28.06 -4.74
C ASP A 4 20.44 -26.57 -4.98
N GLU A 5 21.07 -25.95 -5.98
CA GLU A 5 20.88 -24.52 -6.31
C GLU A 5 20.13 -24.30 -7.64
N ALA A 6 19.69 -25.37 -8.32
CA ALA A 6 19.18 -25.29 -9.69
C ALA A 6 17.65 -25.31 -9.86
N ARG A 7 16.85 -25.11 -8.79
CA ARG A 7 15.36 -25.20 -8.88
C ARG A 7 14.59 -24.06 -8.23
N ARG A 8 15.15 -22.86 -8.11
CA ARG A 8 14.30 -21.69 -7.86
C ARG A 8 13.71 -21.19 -9.18
N PRO A 9 12.39 -21.32 -9.41
CA PRO A 9 11.78 -20.67 -10.57
C PRO A 9 12.05 -19.16 -10.49
N PRO A 10 12.25 -18.48 -11.62
CA PRO A 10 12.41 -17.03 -11.62
C PRO A 10 11.14 -16.43 -11.02
N VAL A 11 11.26 -15.90 -9.79
CA VAL A 11 10.18 -15.13 -9.19
C VAL A 11 9.98 -13.93 -10.10
N ARG A 12 8.81 -13.85 -10.75
CA ARG A 12 8.48 -12.76 -11.66
C ARG A 12 8.67 -11.46 -10.91
N VAL A 13 9.40 -10.50 -11.49
CA VAL A 13 9.70 -9.18 -10.88
C VAL A 13 8.42 -8.53 -10.35
N ASP A 14 7.32 -8.69 -11.07
CA ASP A 14 5.97 -8.28 -10.67
C ASP A 14 5.51 -8.88 -9.32
N GLN A 15 5.78 -10.16 -9.07
CA GLN A 15 5.43 -10.85 -7.83
C GLN A 15 6.33 -10.42 -6.66
N MET A 16 7.58 -10.02 -6.91
CA MET A 16 8.44 -9.44 -5.88
C MET A 16 7.96 -8.05 -5.42
N THR A 17 7.49 -7.21 -6.35
CA THR A 17 6.93 -5.88 -6.05
C THR A 17 5.62 -5.99 -5.25
N PHE A 18 4.82 -7.01 -5.56
CA PHE A 18 3.58 -7.34 -4.87
C PHE A 18 3.78 -7.64 -3.38
N ASP A 19 4.60 -8.65 -3.07
CA ASP A 19 4.90 -9.00 -1.67
C ASP A 19 5.58 -7.84 -0.93
N ARG A 20 6.24 -6.94 -1.66
CA ARG A 20 6.93 -5.79 -1.07
C ARG A 20 5.94 -4.76 -0.52
N LEU A 21 4.85 -4.44 -1.22
CA LEU A 21 3.89 -3.42 -0.76
C LEU A 21 3.16 -3.83 0.52
N ILE A 22 2.61 -5.06 0.57
CA ILE A 22 1.94 -5.59 1.76
C ILE A 22 2.91 -5.70 2.94
N ARG A 23 4.14 -6.21 2.70
CA ARG A 23 5.17 -6.28 3.76
C ARG A 23 5.56 -4.90 4.30
N ILE A 24 5.62 -3.87 3.46
CA ILE A 24 5.85 -2.49 3.93
C ILE A 24 4.66 -2.05 4.76
N ALA A 25 3.42 -2.21 4.27
CA ALA A 25 2.20 -1.82 4.99
C ALA A 25 2.10 -2.47 6.37
N ASP A 26 2.39 -3.77 6.49
CA ASP A 26 2.37 -4.48 7.76
C ASP A 26 3.46 -4.00 8.72
N ARG A 27 4.64 -3.61 8.19
CA ARG A 27 5.74 -3.06 8.99
C ARG A 27 5.47 -1.64 9.46
N LEU A 28 4.69 -0.84 8.72
CA LEU A 28 4.38 0.54 9.10
C LEU A 28 3.64 0.64 10.44
N GLY A 29 2.88 -0.39 10.84
CA GLY A 29 2.27 -0.45 12.16
C GLY A 29 3.27 -0.56 13.32
N ARG A 30 4.56 -0.78 13.04
CA ARG A 30 5.64 -1.01 14.02
C ARG A 30 6.78 0.01 13.92
N VAL A 31 6.75 0.91 12.94
CA VAL A 31 7.80 1.94 12.81
C VAL A 31 7.42 3.19 13.60
N GLN A 32 8.44 3.90 14.07
CA GLN A 32 8.26 5.23 14.65
C GLN A 32 7.86 6.23 13.56
N ALA A 33 6.94 7.14 13.88
CA ALA A 33 6.59 8.26 13.01
C ALA A 33 7.81 9.15 12.73
N GLY A 34 7.90 9.71 11.51
CA GLY A 34 9.04 10.51 11.06
C GLY A 34 10.26 9.69 10.65
N ASN A 35 10.09 8.41 10.35
CA ASN A 35 11.18 7.55 9.91
C ASN A 35 11.49 7.76 8.42
N ALA A 36 12.57 8.48 8.13
CA ALA A 36 13.02 8.78 6.78
C ALA A 36 13.31 7.52 5.92
N ALA A 37 13.77 6.42 6.53
CA ALA A 37 14.00 5.17 5.81
C ALA A 37 12.68 4.51 5.38
N ALA A 38 11.63 4.63 6.22
CA ALA A 38 10.29 4.20 5.85
C ALA A 38 9.71 5.07 4.72
N ASP A 39 9.91 6.39 4.79
CA ASP A 39 9.50 7.31 3.73
C ASP A 39 10.16 6.97 2.38
N GLN A 40 11.47 6.70 2.40
CA GLN A 40 12.22 6.27 1.22
C GLN A 40 11.72 4.92 0.69
N ALA A 41 11.41 3.98 1.57
CA ALA A 41 10.91 2.66 1.17
C ALA A 41 9.52 2.76 0.51
N ILE A 42 8.63 3.59 1.04
CA ILE A 42 7.31 3.89 0.44
C ILE A 42 7.50 4.52 -0.93
N TYR A 43 8.34 5.56 -1.03
CA TYR A 43 8.62 6.26 -2.28
C TYR A 43 9.11 5.32 -3.38
N GLN A 44 10.09 4.46 -3.06
CA GLN A 44 10.65 3.48 -4.00
C GLN A 44 9.63 2.42 -4.38
N ALA A 45 8.85 1.91 -3.42
CA ALA A 45 7.89 0.84 -3.68
C ALA A 45 6.75 1.31 -4.60
N LEU A 46 6.36 2.59 -4.51
CA LEU A 46 5.36 3.21 -5.38
C LEU A 46 5.94 3.78 -6.68
N ASN A 47 7.25 3.60 -6.92
CA ASN A 47 7.97 4.06 -8.11
C ASN A 47 7.68 5.54 -8.46
N ARG A 48 7.66 6.42 -7.45
CA ARG A 48 7.40 7.85 -7.66
C ARG A 48 8.62 8.55 -8.24
N SER A 49 8.37 9.69 -8.89
CA SER A 49 9.39 10.63 -9.33
C SER A 49 9.35 11.91 -8.48
N GLY A 50 10.46 12.65 -8.43
CA GLY A 50 10.59 13.88 -7.66
C GLY A 50 11.16 13.68 -6.25
N PRO A 51 11.08 14.68 -5.35
CA PRO A 51 11.61 14.56 -4.00
C PRO A 51 10.80 13.56 -3.14
N VAL A 52 11.48 12.90 -2.20
CA VAL A 52 10.83 12.09 -1.16
C VAL A 52 10.21 13.03 -0.13
N LEU A 53 8.93 12.82 0.18
CA LEU A 53 8.21 13.58 1.20
C LEU A 53 8.20 12.83 2.54
N ALA A 54 7.84 13.53 3.61
CA ALA A 54 7.79 13.00 4.97
C ALA A 54 6.48 12.24 5.25
N TYR A 55 6.21 11.18 4.48
CA TYR A 55 4.95 10.42 4.49
C TYR A 55 4.56 9.86 5.88
N THR A 56 5.53 9.49 6.70
CA THR A 56 5.29 8.88 8.03
C THR A 56 4.95 9.89 9.13
N VAL A 57 4.92 11.19 8.85
CA VAL A 57 4.59 12.23 9.84
C VAL A 57 3.68 13.33 9.30
N ALA A 58 3.79 13.68 8.01
CA ALA A 58 2.97 14.70 7.39
C ALA A 58 1.73 14.07 6.75
N GLU A 59 0.54 14.44 7.25
CA GLU A 59 -0.72 13.85 6.81
C GLU A 59 -1.00 14.14 5.32
N ASP A 60 -0.79 15.37 4.87
CA ASP A 60 -0.94 15.78 3.47
C ASP A 60 -0.02 14.99 2.53
N ALA A 61 1.24 14.77 2.95
CA ALA A 61 2.17 13.92 2.23
C ALA A 61 1.65 12.48 2.14
N ALA A 62 1.17 11.91 3.25
CA ALA A 62 0.59 10.57 3.27
C ALA A 62 -0.65 10.47 2.36
N GLN A 63 -1.55 11.46 2.41
CA GLN A 63 -2.75 11.53 1.58
C GLN A 63 -2.40 11.62 0.07
N SER A 64 -1.29 12.28 -0.28
CA SER A 64 -0.82 12.37 -1.67
C SER A 64 -0.46 11.02 -2.30
N LEU A 65 -0.32 9.96 -1.49
CA LEU A 65 -0.08 8.60 -1.95
C LEU A 65 -1.35 7.91 -2.43
N LEU A 66 -2.53 8.45 -2.13
CA LEU A 66 -3.81 7.85 -2.50
C LEU A 66 -3.97 7.83 -4.02
N PRO A 67 -4.30 6.69 -4.64
CA PRO A 67 -4.58 6.63 -6.07
C PRO A 67 -5.79 7.48 -6.47
N ALA A 68 -5.78 8.01 -7.69
CA ALA A 68 -6.94 8.68 -8.26
C ALA A 68 -8.18 7.77 -8.29
N GLY A 69 -9.36 8.34 -8.04
CA GLY A 69 -10.62 7.59 -7.97
C GLY A 69 -10.86 6.88 -6.64
N PHE A 70 -10.03 7.14 -5.63
CA PHE A 70 -10.26 6.73 -4.25
C PHE A 70 -10.38 7.96 -3.34
N GLU A 71 -11.12 7.78 -2.25
CA GLU A 71 -11.26 8.77 -1.18
C GLU A 71 -11.03 8.10 0.17
N LEU A 72 -10.40 8.84 1.09
CA LEU A 72 -10.26 8.42 2.48
C LEU A 72 -11.60 8.59 3.21
N LEU A 73 -11.89 7.64 4.09
CA LEU A 73 -12.98 7.75 5.05
C LEU A 73 -12.49 8.43 6.33
N PRO A 74 -13.41 8.97 7.16
CA PRO A 74 -13.06 9.45 8.49
C PRO A 74 -12.30 8.39 9.28
N ALA A 75 -11.16 8.78 9.85
CA ALA A 75 -10.35 7.87 10.67
C ALA A 75 -11.06 7.51 11.98
N THR A 76 -10.83 6.29 12.46
CA THR A 76 -11.31 5.83 13.76
C THR A 76 -10.15 5.75 14.75
N TYR A 77 -10.33 6.26 15.96
CA TYR A 77 -9.30 6.25 17.00
C TYR A 77 -9.74 5.31 18.13
N ALA A 78 -8.91 4.32 18.48
CA ALA A 78 -9.23 3.36 19.52
C ALA A 78 -7.95 2.81 20.17
N GLY A 79 -7.90 2.80 21.51
CA GLY A 79 -6.84 2.15 22.26
C GLY A 79 -5.42 2.66 21.96
N GLY A 80 -5.26 3.94 21.63
CA GLY A 80 -3.96 4.51 21.24
C GLY A 80 -3.51 4.18 19.81
N ALA A 81 -4.39 3.58 19.01
CA ALA A 81 -4.17 3.32 17.59
C ALA A 81 -5.16 4.12 16.73
N VAL A 82 -4.78 4.31 15.47
CA VAL A 82 -5.57 5.00 14.44
C VAL A 82 -5.86 4.03 13.32
N TYR A 83 -7.14 3.89 12.97
CA TYR A 83 -7.58 3.16 11.79
C TYR A 83 -7.90 4.15 10.68
N ALA A 84 -7.20 4.02 9.57
CA ALA A 84 -7.54 4.69 8.32
C ALA A 84 -8.16 3.67 7.35
N ALA A 85 -9.01 4.18 6.47
CA ALA A 85 -9.65 3.38 5.45
C ALA A 85 -9.95 4.24 4.21
N CYS A 86 -10.10 3.59 3.07
CA CYS A 86 -10.53 4.24 1.84
C CYS A 86 -11.57 3.41 1.08
N ARG A 87 -12.23 4.06 0.12
CA ARG A 87 -13.12 3.43 -0.86
C ARG A 87 -12.95 4.07 -2.23
N ARG A 88 -13.52 3.44 -3.26
CA ARG A 88 -13.65 4.06 -4.59
C ARG A 88 -14.61 5.26 -4.48
N SER A 89 -14.21 6.41 -5.01
CA SER A 89 -15.03 7.62 -5.01
C SER A 89 -16.36 7.40 -5.75
N GLY A 90 -17.43 8.06 -5.29
CA GLY A 90 -18.76 7.99 -5.92
C GLY A 90 -19.53 6.68 -5.69
N THR A 91 -19.08 5.83 -4.76
CA THR A 91 -19.78 4.59 -4.41
C THR A 91 -20.79 4.74 -3.26
N ASP A 92 -20.98 5.94 -2.70
CA ASP A 92 -21.99 6.33 -1.69
C ASP A 92 -22.43 5.22 -0.71
N GLY A 93 -21.47 4.50 -0.13
CA GLY A 93 -21.75 3.45 0.86
C GLY A 93 -22.55 2.24 0.34
N LYS A 94 -22.69 2.08 -0.99
CA LYS A 94 -23.42 0.95 -1.61
C LYS A 94 -22.69 -0.39 -1.49
N LEU A 95 -21.43 -0.38 -1.09
CA LEU A 95 -20.65 -1.59 -0.82
C LEU A 95 -20.44 -1.73 0.69
N PRO A 96 -20.67 -2.94 1.25
CA PRO A 96 -20.50 -3.16 2.67
C PRO A 96 -19.01 -3.13 2.99
N GLN A 97 -18.60 -2.15 3.81
CA GLN A 97 -17.25 -1.96 4.37
C GLN A 97 -16.21 -1.26 3.45
N PRO A 98 -15.22 -0.56 4.04
CA PRO A 98 -14.11 0.02 3.28
C PRO A 98 -13.34 -1.03 2.51
N HIS A 99 -12.99 -0.73 1.26
CA HIS A 99 -12.31 -1.67 0.36
C HIS A 99 -10.88 -1.96 0.80
N HIS A 100 -10.22 -1.02 1.48
CA HIS A 100 -8.91 -1.20 2.08
C HIS A 100 -8.81 -0.40 3.38
N GLY A 101 -8.26 -1.01 4.42
CA GLY A 101 -8.10 -0.40 5.73
C GLY A 101 -6.78 -0.81 6.39
N GLN A 102 -6.30 0.02 7.32
CA GLN A 102 -5.07 -0.21 8.05
C GLN A 102 -5.10 0.45 9.43
N TRP A 103 -4.63 -0.28 10.43
CA TRP A 103 -4.28 0.27 11.73
C TRP A 103 -2.82 0.77 11.74
N GLY A 104 -2.60 1.92 12.38
CA GLY A 104 -1.29 2.49 12.65
C GLY A 104 -1.23 3.17 14.02
N THR A 105 -0.03 3.49 14.48
CA THR A 105 0.18 4.24 15.74
C THR A 105 -0.07 5.73 15.58
N THR A 106 -0.05 6.24 14.34
CA THR A 106 -0.42 7.61 13.98
C THR A 106 -1.28 7.61 12.71
N LEU A 107 -2.01 8.71 12.48
CA LEU A 107 -2.84 8.86 11.29
C LEU A 107 -2.03 8.77 9.98
N PRO A 108 -0.88 9.47 9.82
CA PRO A 108 -0.07 9.34 8.59
C PRO A 108 0.40 7.90 8.32
N LEU A 109 0.80 7.16 9.36
CA LEU A 109 1.20 5.75 9.22
C LEU A 109 0.04 4.86 8.79
N ALA A 110 -1.15 5.07 9.36
CA ALA A 110 -2.35 4.35 8.96
C ALA A 110 -2.72 4.67 7.49
N ILE A 111 -2.69 5.94 7.09
CA ILE A 111 -2.96 6.37 5.71
C ILE A 111 -1.95 5.76 4.73
N CYS A 112 -0.65 5.78 5.05
CA CYS A 112 0.38 5.18 4.20
C CYS A 112 0.11 3.70 3.96
N GLY A 113 -0.23 2.94 5.01
CA GLY A 113 -0.52 1.51 4.84
C GLY A 113 -1.82 1.24 4.07
N VAL A 114 -2.87 2.07 4.24
CA VAL A 114 -4.05 2.02 3.36
C VAL A 114 -3.64 2.22 1.91
N CYS A 115 -2.89 3.29 1.61
CA CYS A 115 -2.50 3.61 0.24
C CYS A 115 -1.69 2.47 -0.41
N LEU A 116 -0.74 1.88 0.32
CA LEU A 116 0.03 0.73 -0.17
C LEU A 116 -0.85 -0.48 -0.52
N ARG A 117 -1.88 -0.78 0.29
CA ARG A 117 -2.84 -1.85 0.01
C ARG A 117 -3.71 -1.55 -1.21
N VAL A 118 -4.11 -0.30 -1.41
CA VAL A 118 -4.90 0.08 -2.60
C VAL A 118 -4.07 -0.04 -3.88
N HIS A 119 -2.82 0.46 -3.86
CA HIS A 119 -1.91 0.31 -5.00
C HIS A 119 -1.67 -1.16 -5.34
N GLU A 120 -1.55 -2.00 -4.32
CA GLU A 120 -1.45 -3.45 -4.49
C GLU A 120 -2.71 -4.04 -5.15
N GLY A 121 -3.90 -3.70 -4.67
CA GLY A 121 -5.16 -4.17 -5.27
C GLY A 121 -5.33 -3.73 -6.73
N LEU A 122 -4.95 -2.50 -7.05
CA LEU A 122 -4.98 -2.00 -8.44
C LEU A 122 -3.99 -2.74 -9.35
N ASP A 123 -2.82 -3.10 -8.84
CA ASP A 123 -1.85 -3.87 -9.61
C ASP A 123 -2.29 -5.33 -9.80
N GLN A 124 -2.99 -5.93 -8.82
CA GLN A 124 -3.65 -7.23 -9.00
C GLN A 124 -4.68 -7.18 -10.13
N ASP A 125 -5.60 -6.21 -10.10
CA ASP A 125 -6.66 -6.05 -11.11
C ASP A 125 -6.08 -5.94 -12.52
N ARG A 126 -5.00 -5.15 -12.68
CA ARG A 126 -4.30 -4.97 -13.97
C ARG A 126 -3.68 -6.25 -14.49
N ARG A 127 -3.10 -7.08 -13.62
CA ARG A 127 -2.47 -8.36 -14.01
C ARG A 127 -3.50 -9.40 -14.40
N SER A 128 -4.59 -9.49 -13.64
CA SER A 128 -5.71 -10.38 -13.95
C SER A 128 -6.29 -10.04 -15.32
N ALA A 129 -6.52 -8.76 -15.61
CA ALA A 129 -7.01 -8.30 -16.91
C ALA A 129 -6.04 -8.61 -18.08
N ARG A 130 -4.72 -8.48 -17.87
CA ARG A 130 -3.71 -8.84 -18.89
C ARG A 130 -3.66 -10.33 -19.18
N THR A 131 -3.75 -11.16 -18.13
CA THR A 131 -3.71 -12.62 -18.27
C THR A 131 -4.95 -13.12 -19.00
N SER A 132 -6.13 -12.57 -18.69
CA SER A 132 -7.37 -12.91 -19.39
C SER A 132 -7.35 -12.49 -20.87
N ARG A 133 -6.66 -11.41 -21.24
CA ARG A 133 -6.53 -10.97 -22.64
C ARG A 133 -5.52 -11.78 -23.47
N ALA A 134 -4.57 -12.46 -22.84
CA ALA A 134 -3.56 -13.27 -23.54
C ALA A 134 -4.05 -14.70 -23.88
N LEU A 135 -5.25 -15.06 -23.42
CA LEU A 135 -5.87 -16.38 -23.63
C LEU A 135 -6.95 -16.39 -24.73
N PHE A 136 -7.12 -15.28 -25.46
CA PHE A 136 -8.05 -15.14 -26.59
C PHE A 136 -7.33 -14.62 -27.82
#